data_AF-A0A834IXI6-F1
#
_entry.id   AF-A0A834IXI6-F1
#
_cell.length_a   1.000
_cell.length_b   1.000
_cell.length_c   1.000
_cell.angle_alpha   90.00
_cell.angle_beta   90.00
_cell.angle_gamma   90.00
#
_symmetry.space_group_name_H-M   'P 1'
#
loop_
_entity.id
_entity.type
_entity.pdbx_description
1 polymer ?
#
loop_
_entity_poly.entity_id
_entity_poly.type
_entity_poly.pdbx_seq_one_letter_code
_entity_poly.pdbx_strand_id
1 'polypeptide(L)' 'MSEEDNGGIDPNIIIEKRKLECYQNATDTSNKEGLFCPTWFDGWSCWPETPAGQIANQSCPSFVAGFEPNSKLNQHR' A
#
# COMPACT_ATOMS: atom_id res chain seq x y z
N MET A 1 21.01 32.71 8.66
CA MET A 1 20.44 32.32 7.36
C MET A 1 19.62 31.08 7.64
N SER A 2 18.36 31.31 7.97
CA SER A 2 17.37 30.28 8.32
C SER A 2 16.57 30.00 7.06
N GLU A 3 16.86 28.88 6.41
CA GLU A 3 16.18 28.46 5.19
C GLU A 3 14.79 27.88 5.58
N GLU A 4 13.78 28.69 5.28
CA GLU A 4 12.40 28.37 4.91
C GLU A 4 11.84 27.00 5.34
N ASP A 5 11.08 27.02 6.44
CA ASP A 5 10.03 26.04 6.74
C ASP A 5 8.89 26.21 5.70
N ASN A 6 9.07 25.62 4.52
CA ASN A 6 7.96 25.36 3.61
C ASN A 6 7.31 24.05 4.06
N GLY A 7 6.18 24.16 4.77
CA GLY A 7 5.34 23.06 5.24
C GLY A 7 4.74 22.18 4.13
N GLY A 8 5.57 21.66 3.23
CA GLY A 8 5.26 20.54 2.35
C GLY A 8 5.63 19.25 3.05
N ILE A 9 4.65 18.39 3.31
CA ILE A 9 4.91 17.06 3.83
C ILE A 9 5.73 16.30 2.77
N ASP A 10 6.97 15.94 3.11
CA ASP A 10 7.83 15.14 2.24
C ASP A 10 7.10 13.83 1.87
N PRO A 11 6.88 13.54 0.57
CA PRO A 11 6.13 12.37 0.14
C PRO A 11 6.78 11.05 0.56
N ASN A 12 8.10 11.02 0.80
CA ASN A 12 8.78 9.83 1.32
C ASN A 12 8.34 9.52 2.75
N ILE A 13 8.07 10.54 3.58
CA ILE A 13 7.56 10.33 4.94
C ILE A 13 6.19 9.63 4.89
N ILE A 14 5.33 10.02 3.94
CA ILE A 14 4.02 9.39 3.75
C ILE A 14 4.16 7.95 3.27
N ILE A 15 5.02 7.71 2.27
CA ILE A 15 5.26 6.38 1.70
C ILE A 15 5.84 5.42 2.75
N GLU A 16 6.86 5.86 3.51
CA GLU A 16 7.48 5.03 4.55
C GLU A 16 6.50 4.72 5.69
N LYS A 17 5.67 5.69 6.10
CA LYS A 17 4.60 5.44 7.07
C LYS A 17 3.62 4.36 6.58
N ARG A 18 3.18 4.45 5.32
CA ARG A 18 2.25 3.46 4.74
C ARG A 18 2.88 2.08 4.60
N LYS A 19 4.16 2.02 4.24
CA LYS A 19 4.92 0.78 4.19
C LYS A 19 5.00 0.14 5.57
N LEU A 20 5.30 0.93 6.61
CA LEU A 20 5.32 0.45 7.98
C LEU A 20 3.96 -0.10 8.41
N GLU A 21 2.89 0.65 8.18
CA GLU A 21 1.51 0.22 8.46
C GLU A 21 1.13 -1.07 7.70
N CYS A 22 1.62 -1.26 6.47
CA CYS A 22 1.36 -2.45 5.67
C CYS A 22 1.88 -3.73 6.34
N TYR A 23 3.14 -3.70 6.78
CA TYR A 23 3.77 -4.88 7.37
C TYR A 23 3.40 -5.08 8.84
N GLN A 24 3.07 -4.02 9.57
CA GLN A 24 2.54 -4.15 10.93
C GLN A 24 1.18 -4.84 10.97
N ASN A 25 0.35 -4.64 9.95
CA ASN A 25 -0.99 -5.24 9.85
C ASN A 25 -1.00 -6.55 9.03
N ALA A 26 0.16 -7.04 8.60
CA ALA A 26 0.24 -8.30 7.87
C ALA A 26 -0.21 -9.44 8.81
N THR A 27 -1.24 -10.18 8.40
CA THR A 27 -1.71 -11.34 9.16
C THR A 27 -0.84 -12.55 8.86
N ASP A 28 -0.52 -13.31 9.90
CA ASP A 28 0.26 -14.53 9.80
C ASP A 28 -0.63 -15.67 9.30
N THR A 29 -0.23 -16.31 8.21
CA THR A 29 -1.13 -17.17 7.41
C THR A 29 -0.77 -18.63 7.46
N SER A 30 0.09 -18.98 8.41
CA SER A 30 0.51 -20.33 8.78
C SER A 30 -0.64 -21.31 9.04
N ASN A 31 -1.87 -20.85 9.30
CA ASN A 31 -3.06 -21.68 9.51
C ASN A 31 -4.08 -21.68 8.36
N LYS A 32 -3.78 -21.07 7.21
CA LYS A 32 -4.71 -21.05 6.06
C LYS A 32 -4.41 -22.21 5.10
N GLU A 33 -5.43 -22.96 4.73
CA GLU A 33 -5.32 -23.98 3.68
C GLU A 33 -5.36 -23.33 2.29
N GLY A 34 -4.36 -23.64 1.45
CA GLY A 34 -4.30 -23.18 0.06
C GLY A 34 -3.04 -22.37 -0.29
N LEU A 35 -2.95 -21.95 -1.56
CA LEU A 35 -1.89 -21.06 -2.04
C LEU A 35 -2.37 -19.61 -1.95
N PHE A 36 -1.52 -18.74 -1.41
CA PHE A 36 -1.81 -17.32 -1.24
C PHE A 36 -0.63 -16.47 -1.72
N CYS A 37 -0.93 -15.30 -2.28
CA CYS A 37 0.05 -14.23 -2.45
C CYS A 37 0.25 -13.52 -1.11
N PRO A 38 1.47 -13.43 -0.57
CA PRO A 38 1.70 -12.80 0.72
C PRO A 38 1.40 -11.30 0.68
N THR A 39 1.12 -10.72 1.85
CA THR A 39 1.02 -9.26 2.02
C THR A 39 2.30 -8.58 1.56
N TRP A 40 2.18 -7.52 0.76
CA TRP A 40 3.34 -6.79 0.24
C TRP A 40 3.05 -5.32 -0.05
N PHE A 41 4.10 -4.53 -0.13
CA PHE A 41 4.04 -3.11 -0.47
C PHE A 41 4.70 -2.86 -1.82
N ASP A 42 4.01 -2.17 -2.74
CA ASP A 42 4.47 -1.96 -4.12
C ASP A 42 5.16 -0.61 -4.37
N GLY A 43 5.30 0.21 -3.33
CA GLY A 43 5.80 1.59 -3.40
C GLY A 43 4.73 2.64 -3.10
N TRP A 44 3.45 2.29 -3.20
CA TRP A 44 2.33 3.23 -3.01
C TRP A 44 1.23 2.65 -2.12
N SER A 45 0.92 1.38 -2.35
CA SER A 45 -0.23 0.69 -1.78
C SER A 45 0.21 -0.60 -1.07
N CYS A 46 -0.46 -0.86 0.04
CA CYS A 46 -0.37 -2.16 0.70
C CYS A 46 -1.34 -3.12 0.03
N TRP A 47 -0.83 -4.26 -0.42
CA TRP A 47 -1.61 -5.33 -1.01
C TRP A 47 -1.83 -6.43 0.03
N PRO A 48 -3.08 -6.74 0.37
CA PRO A 48 -3.38 -7.75 1.37
C PRO A 48 -3.07 -9.15 0.81
N GLU A 49 -2.97 -10.11 1.73
CA GLU A 49 -2.93 -11.50 1.32
C GLU A 49 -4.15 -11.84 0.44
N THR A 50 -3.88 -12.46 -0.70
CA THR A 50 -4.91 -12.80 -1.69
C THR A 50 -4.80 -14.27 -2.07
N PRO A 51 -5.90 -15.05 -2.06
CA PRO A 51 -5.89 -16.43 -2.51
C PRO A 51 -5.43 -16.54 -3.97
N ALA A 52 -4.71 -17.61 -4.30
CA ALA A 52 -4.28 -17.87 -5.68
C ALA A 52 -5.50 -17.93 -6.62
N GLY A 53 -5.39 -17.25 -7.77
CA GLY A 53 -6.48 -17.14 -8.75
C GLY A 53 -7.53 -16.09 -8.42
N GLN A 54 -7.39 -15.32 -7.33
CA GLN A 54 -8.22 -14.17 -7.04
C GLN A 54 -7.49 -12.85 -7.31
N ILE A 55 -8.28 -11.79 -7.52
CA ILE A 55 -7.78 -10.44 -7.76
C ILE A 55 -7.79 -9.66 -6.45
N ALA A 56 -6.64 -9.08 -6.11
CA ALA A 56 -6.53 -8.14 -5.01
C ALA A 56 -7.05 -6.77 -5.48
N ASN A 57 -7.87 -6.11 -4.66
CA ASN A 57 -8.42 -4.79 -4.95
C ASN A 57 -8.00 -3.82 -3.86
N GLN A 58 -7.46 -2.66 -4.24
CA GLN A 58 -7.11 -1.58 -3.33
C GLN A 58 -7.55 -0.23 -3.91
N SER A 59 -7.95 0.68 -3.02
CA SER A 59 -8.25 2.06 -3.42
C SER A 59 -6.98 2.80 -3.80
N CYS A 60 -7.06 3.65 -4.83
CA CYS A 60 -5.95 4.47 -5.23
C CYS A 60 -5.52 5.43 -4.10
N PRO A 61 -4.22 5.54 -3.80
CA PRO A 61 -3.72 6.46 -2.80
C PRO A 61 -3.96 7.91 -3.23
N SER A 62 -4.66 8.69 -2.40
CA SER A 62 -5.05 10.07 -2.69
C SER A 62 -3.90 11.08 -2.68
N PHE A 63 -2.72 10.69 -2.18
CA PHE A 63 -1.55 11.57 -2.07
C PHE A 63 -0.67 11.59 -3.33
N VAL A 64 -0.92 10.70 -4.29
CA VAL A 64 -0.19 10.68 -5.57
C VAL A 64 -0.90 11.61 -6.55
N ALA A 65 -0.23 12.68 -6.95
CA ALA A 65 -0.77 13.63 -7.92
C ALA A 65 -1.12 12.92 -9.24
N GLY A 66 -2.39 12.99 -9.65
CA GLY A 66 -2.90 12.32 -10.85
C GLY A 66 -3.63 10.99 -10.61
N PHE A 67 -3.67 10.48 -9.38
CA PHE A 67 -4.55 9.37 -9.02
C PHE A 67 -5.91 9.90 -8.55
N GLU A 68 -6.97 9.57 -9.30
CA GLU A 68 -8.35 9.81 -8.88
C GLU A 68 -8.67 8.94 -7.65
N PRO A 69 -8.93 9.51 -6.46
CA PRO A 69 -9.08 8.75 -5.21
C PRO A 69 -10.28 7.79 -5.18
N ASN A 70 -11.20 7.92 -6.14
CA ASN A 70 -12.35 7.04 -6.32
C ASN A 70 -12.12 5.90 -7.32
N SER A 71 -10.94 5.82 -7.93
CA SER A 71 -10.60 4.73 -8.85
C SER A 71 -10.06 3.52 -8.08
N LYS A 72 -10.40 2.31 -8.55
CA LYS A 72 -9.89 1.06 -7.98
C LYS A 72 -8.70 0.56 -8.79
N LEU A 73 -7.63 0.16 -8.10
CA LEU A 73 -6.51 -0.54 -8.72
C LEU A 73 -6.71 -2.04 -8.50
N ASN A 74 -6.69 -2.79 -9.60
CA ASN A 74 -6.76 -4.24 -9.61
C ASN A 74 -5.38 -4.77 -9.92
N GLN A 75 -4.92 -5.75 -9.15
CA GLN A 75 -3.68 -6.43 -9.44
C GLN A 75 -3.90 -7.93 -9.50
N HIS A 76 -3.52 -8.51 -10.64
CA HIS A 76 -3.42 -9.95 -10.81
C HIS A 76 -1.94 -10.30 -10.68
N ARG A 77 -1.60 -11.07 -9.66
CA ARG A 77 -0.31 -11.74 -9.53
C ARG A 77 -0.49 -13.23 -9.78
#